data_AF-A0A1I7BG25-F1
#
_entry.id   AF-A0A1I7BG25-F1
#
_cell.length_a   1.000
_cell.length_b   1.000
_cell.length_c   1.000
_cell.angle_alpha   90.00
_cell.angle_beta   90.00
_cell.angle_gamma   90.00
#
_symmetry.space_group_name_H-M   'P 1'
#
loop_
_entity.id
_entity.type
_entity.pdbx_description
1 polymer ?
#
loop_
_entity_poly.entity_id
_entity_poly.type
_entity_poly.pdbx_seq_one_letter_code
_entity_poly.pdbx_strand_id
1 'polypeptide(L)'
;MILEQKKLLEEFAKKHSLKERTIEGFKKNRDRCYKEDVEIGIPPLNGYPKDTLVCFFRSHSLIFERSYRYSPCIRTHVSICYKDHDTENMLDLECVGYYQLDVDENGESFDDWFVLESQFSPED
;
A
#
# COMPACT_ATOMS: atom_id res chain seq x y z
N MET A 1 14.33 17.60 -19.13
CA MET A 1 14.38 16.12 -19.06
C MET A 1 13.70 15.57 -17.80
N ILE A 2 14.18 15.84 -16.57
CA ILE A 2 13.53 15.33 -15.33
C ILE A 2 12.08 15.83 -15.16
N LEU A 3 11.82 17.10 -15.45
CA LEU A 3 10.48 17.70 -15.30
C LEU A 3 9.43 17.06 -16.23
N GLU A 4 9.86 16.64 -17.42
CA GLU A 4 9.00 16.01 -18.42
C GLU A 4 8.63 14.59 -18.01
N GLN A 5 9.60 13.81 -17.52
CA GLN A 5 9.36 12.47 -16.98
C GLN A 5 8.42 12.50 -15.77
N LYS A 6 8.62 13.45 -14.86
CA LYS A 6 7.72 13.67 -13.72
C LYS A 6 6.29 13.94 -14.19
N LYS A 7 6.12 14.84 -15.16
CA LYS A 7 4.81 15.21 -15.69
C LYS A 7 4.11 14.01 -16.35
N LEU A 8 4.83 13.21 -17.13
CA LEU A 8 4.30 12.00 -17.75
C LEU A 8 3.81 11.00 -16.70
N LEU A 9 4.58 10.79 -15.63
CA LEU A 9 4.18 9.89 -14.54
C LEU A 9 2.95 10.42 -13.79
N GLU A 10 2.88 11.72 -13.51
CA GLU A 10 1.73 12.34 -12.87
C GLU A 10 0.46 12.24 -13.73
N GLU A 11 0.57 12.49 -15.04
CA GLU A 11 -0.54 12.38 -15.98
C GLU A 11 -1.02 10.93 -16.11
N PHE A 12 -0.09 9.98 -16.22
CA PHE A 12 -0.42 8.56 -16.22
C PHE A 12 -1.14 8.14 -14.94
N ALA A 13 -0.58 8.50 -13.78
CA ALA A 13 -1.15 8.12 -12.48
C ALA A 13 -2.57 8.67 -12.30
N LYS A 14 -2.83 9.90 -12.73
CA LYS A 14 -4.16 10.52 -12.74
C LYS A 14 -5.10 9.82 -13.72
N LYS A 15 -4.67 9.61 -14.97
CA LYS A 15 -5.46 8.94 -16.00
C LYS A 15 -5.97 7.57 -15.55
N HIS A 16 -5.12 6.82 -14.85
CA HIS A 16 -5.44 5.47 -14.39
C HIS A 16 -5.90 5.40 -12.93
N SER A 17 -6.14 6.55 -12.28
CA SER A 17 -6.60 6.67 -10.88
C SER A 17 -5.79 5.81 -9.91
N LEU A 18 -4.47 5.81 -10.08
CA LEU A 18 -3.61 4.83 -9.40
C LEU A 18 -3.63 5.03 -7.88
N LYS A 19 -3.66 6.27 -7.39
CA LYS A 19 -3.73 6.55 -5.95
C LYS A 19 -4.99 5.96 -5.32
N GLU A 20 -6.14 6.22 -5.93
CA GLU A 20 -7.45 5.77 -5.46
C GLU A 20 -7.53 4.24 -5.49
N ARG A 21 -7.12 3.63 -6.61
CA ARG A 21 -7.06 2.16 -6.76
C ARG A 21 -6.13 1.52 -5.74
N THR A 22 -4.99 2.12 -5.44
CA THR A 22 -4.06 1.60 -4.42
C THR A 22 -4.67 1.67 -3.02
N ILE A 23 -5.37 2.76 -2.68
CA ILE A 23 -6.07 2.89 -1.39
C ILE A 23 -7.22 1.88 -1.28
N GLU A 24 -7.98 1.66 -2.35
CA GLU A 24 -9.04 0.65 -2.39
C GLU A 24 -8.48 -0.77 -2.29
N GLY A 25 -7.39 -1.04 -2.99
CA GLY A 25 -6.65 -2.31 -2.92
C GLY A 25 -6.14 -2.61 -1.52
N PHE A 26 -5.61 -1.60 -0.82
CA PHE A 26 -5.25 -1.71 0.60
C PHE A 26 -6.44 -2.16 1.45
N LYS A 27 -7.59 -1.49 1.35
CA LYS A 27 -8.78 -1.83 2.14
C LYS A 27 -9.25 -3.25 1.87
N LYS A 28 -9.32 -3.63 0.59
CA LYS A 28 -9.73 -4.97 0.16
C LYS A 28 -8.80 -6.06 0.71
N ASN A 29 -7.49 -5.86 0.60
CA ASN A 29 -6.51 -6.83 1.05
C ASN A 29 -6.44 -6.91 2.58
N ARG A 30 -6.54 -5.78 3.30
CA ARG A 30 -6.69 -5.77 4.76
C ARG A 30 -7.88 -6.61 5.20
N ASP A 31 -9.05 -6.39 4.59
CA ASP A 31 -10.27 -7.11 4.94
C ASP A 31 -10.20 -8.61 4.55
N ARG A 32 -9.48 -8.94 3.46
CA ARG A 32 -9.22 -10.32 3.06
C ARG A 32 -8.29 -11.02 4.05
N CYS A 33 -7.11 -10.47 4.31
CA CYS A 33 -6.14 -11.04 5.24
C CYS A 33 -6.74 -11.21 6.64
N TYR A 34 -7.50 -10.23 7.13
CA TYR A 34 -8.22 -10.36 8.40
C TYR A 34 -9.10 -11.62 8.45
N LYS A 35 -9.87 -11.89 7.39
CA LYS A 35 -10.75 -13.07 7.33
C LYS A 35 -9.94 -14.36 7.25
N GLU A 36 -8.94 -14.39 6.38
CA GLU A 36 -8.06 -15.56 6.19
C GLU A 36 -7.36 -15.93 7.50
N ASP A 37 -6.79 -14.95 8.22
CA ASP A 37 -6.11 -15.16 9.50
C ASP A 37 -7.07 -15.70 10.58
N VAL A 38 -8.29 -15.16 10.66
CA VAL A 38 -9.34 -15.64 11.57
C VAL A 38 -9.73 -17.08 11.24
N GLU A 39 -9.88 -17.42 9.96
CA GLU A 39 -10.25 -18.77 9.51
C GLU A 39 -9.19 -19.82 9.87
N ILE A 40 -7.90 -19.47 9.79
CA ILE A 40 -6.79 -20.37 10.15
C ILE A 40 -6.40 -20.30 11.63
N GLY A 41 -7.07 -19.46 12.42
CA GLY A 41 -6.92 -19.40 13.88
C GLY A 41 -5.64 -18.73 14.37
N ILE A 42 -5.07 -17.80 13.60
CA ILE A 42 -3.93 -16.98 14.02
C ILE A 42 -4.36 -15.55 14.35
N PRO A 43 -3.56 -14.76 15.09
CA PRO A 43 -3.86 -13.35 15.32
C PRO A 43 -3.96 -12.60 13.97
N PRO A 44 -5.12 -12.00 13.65
CA PRO A 44 -5.31 -11.33 12.37
C PRO A 44 -4.45 -10.09 12.26
N LEU A 45 -3.97 -9.81 11.04
CA LEU A 45 -3.22 -8.59 10.73
C LEU A 45 -2.06 -8.37 11.70
N ASN A 46 -1.28 -9.42 12.00
CA ASN A 46 -0.19 -9.38 12.98
C ASN A 46 -0.59 -8.83 14.38
N GLY A 47 -1.86 -9.00 14.76
CA GLY A 47 -2.40 -8.54 16.05
C GLY A 47 -2.98 -7.11 16.04
N TYR A 48 -2.84 -6.36 14.95
CA TYR A 48 -3.40 -5.02 14.85
C TYR A 48 -4.94 -5.06 14.76
N PRO A 49 -5.66 -4.20 15.50
CA PRO A 49 -7.08 -4.02 15.28
C PRO A 49 -7.34 -3.54 13.84
N LYS A 50 -8.30 -4.17 13.14
CA LYS A 50 -8.54 -3.90 11.72
C LYS A 50 -8.79 -2.42 11.41
N ASP A 51 -9.56 -1.74 12.26
CA ASP A 51 -10.00 -0.37 12.01
C ASP A 51 -8.98 0.69 12.46
N THR A 52 -7.90 0.30 13.14
CA THR A 52 -6.78 1.19 13.50
C THR A 52 -5.71 1.24 12.41
N LEU A 53 -5.69 0.28 11.48
CA LEU A 53 -4.82 0.33 10.31
C LEU A 53 -5.37 1.30 9.25
N VAL A 54 -4.65 2.40 9.06
CA VAL A 54 -4.92 3.41 8.04
C VAL A 54 -3.78 3.45 7.02
N CYS A 55 -4.02 4.04 5.85
CA CYS A 55 -2.99 4.17 4.83
C CYS A 55 -2.79 5.60 4.34
N PHE A 56 -1.55 5.92 3.97
CA PHE A 56 -1.18 7.21 3.38
C PHE A 56 -0.45 7.02 2.07
N PHE A 57 -0.85 7.78 1.06
CA PHE A 57 -0.13 7.83 -0.20
C PHE A 57 1.30 8.34 0.01
N ARG A 58 2.27 7.62 -0.55
CA ARG A 58 3.69 8.01 -0.51
C ARG A 58 4.20 8.41 -1.88
N SER A 59 4.06 7.53 -2.88
CA SER A 59 4.70 7.76 -4.17
C SER A 59 4.08 6.98 -5.31
N HIS A 60 4.34 7.49 -6.51
CA HIS A 60 4.36 6.71 -7.74
C HIS A 60 5.82 6.55 -8.18
N SER A 61 6.18 5.41 -8.74
CA SER A 61 7.54 5.13 -9.20
C SER A 61 7.53 4.30 -10.49
N LEU A 62 8.34 4.71 -11.45
CA LEU A 62 8.60 3.93 -12.66
C LEU A 62 9.75 2.96 -12.37
N ILE A 63 9.51 1.68 -12.58
CA ILE A 63 10.47 0.60 -12.33
C ILE A 63 10.82 -0.04 -13.67
N PHE A 64 12.10 0.01 -14.06
CA PHE A 64 12.58 -0.51 -15.34
C PHE A 64 12.99 -1.99 -15.28
N GLU A 65 13.51 -2.44 -14.15
CA GLU A 65 13.99 -3.81 -13.98
C GLU A 65 13.31 -4.49 -12.81
N ARG A 66 12.78 -5.69 -13.07
CA ARG A 66 12.35 -6.64 -12.05
C ARG A 66 12.93 -8.01 -12.36
N SER A 67 13.28 -8.74 -11.32
CA SER A 67 13.82 -10.10 -11.44
C SER A 67 12.87 -11.08 -12.17
N TYR A 68 11.57 -10.78 -12.21
CA TYR A 68 10.53 -11.65 -12.79
C TYR A 68 9.76 -11.02 -13.95
N ARG A 69 10.08 -9.80 -14.39
CA ARG A 69 9.40 -9.14 -15.53
C ARG A 69 10.37 -8.27 -16.32
N TYR A 70 10.37 -8.48 -17.64
CA TYR A 70 11.25 -7.76 -18.58
C TYR A 70 10.69 -6.41 -19.05
N SER A 71 9.42 -6.10 -18.77
CA SER A 71 8.80 -4.82 -19.13
C SER A 71 8.72 -3.88 -17.93
N PRO A 72 8.94 -2.56 -18.13
CA PRO A 72 8.76 -1.57 -17.08
C PRO A 72 7.34 -1.58 -16.50
N CYS A 73 7.21 -1.11 -15.26
CA CYS A 73 5.91 -0.96 -14.60
C CYS A 73 5.87 0.31 -13.76
N ILE A 74 4.66 0.73 -13.41
CA ILE A 74 4.43 1.82 -12.48
C ILE A 74 3.94 1.22 -11.17
N ARG A 75 4.70 1.47 -10.11
CA ARG A 75 4.37 1.11 -8.73
C ARG A 75 3.74 2.30 -8.04
N THR A 76 2.63 2.06 -7.36
CA THR A 76 2.04 3.02 -6.44
C THR A 76 2.16 2.48 -5.02
N HIS A 77 2.74 3.28 -4.13
CA HIS A 77 3.03 2.90 -2.75
C HIS A 77 2.16 3.72 -1.79
N VAL A 78 1.49 3.02 -0.87
CA VAL A 78 0.92 3.61 0.35
C VAL A 78 1.61 2.99 1.57
N SER A 79 1.94 3.80 2.57
CA SER A 79 2.34 3.26 3.87
C SER A 79 1.10 2.88 4.66
N ILE A 80 1.19 1.78 5.40
CA ILE A 80 0.19 1.36 6.38
C ILE A 80 0.70 1.84 7.73
N CYS A 81 -0.14 2.55 8.48
CA CYS A 81 0.23 3.10 9.77
C CYS A 81 -0.84 2.78 10.80
N TYR A 82 -0.41 2.55 12.03
CA TYR A 82 -1.28 2.30 13.17
C TYR A 82 -1.76 3.64 13.73
N LYS A 83 -3.09 3.78 13.82
CA LYS A 83 -3.74 4.93 14.43
C LYS A 83 -4.49 4.47 15.67
N ASP A 84 -3.92 4.77 16.83
CA ASP A 84 -4.62 4.61 18.10
C ASP A 84 -5.74 5.66 18.21
N HIS A 85 -6.75 5.36 19.02
CA HIS A 85 -7.87 6.25 19.32
C HIS A 85 -7.42 7.59 19.91
N ASP A 86 -6.29 7.60 20.62
CA ASP A 86 -5.72 8.80 21.25
C ASP A 86 -4.77 9.57 20.33
N THR A 87 -4.48 9.08 19.11
CA THR A 87 -3.61 9.79 18.17
C THR A 87 -4.35 10.93 17.48
N GLU A 88 -4.24 12.14 18.03
CA GLU A 88 -4.82 13.36 17.45
C GLU A 88 -4.07 13.86 16.22
N ASN A 89 -2.75 13.64 16.16
CA ASN A 89 -1.88 14.19 15.13
C ASN A 89 -1.41 13.12 14.14
N MET A 90 -1.72 13.33 12.86
CA MET A 90 -1.37 12.41 11.77
C MET A 90 0.14 12.27 11.54
N LEU A 91 0.95 13.22 12.01
CA LEU A 91 2.40 13.19 11.88
C LEU A 91 3.09 12.19 12.83
N ASP A 92 2.41 11.80 13.90
CA ASP A 92 2.95 10.93 14.95
C ASP A 92 2.56 9.46 14.74
N LEU A 93 1.94 9.14 13.60
CA LEU A 93 1.51 7.77 13.28
C LEU A 93 2.71 6.89 12.97
N GLU A 94 2.82 5.80 13.72
CA GLU A 94 3.81 4.77 13.45
C GLU A 94 3.39 3.97 12.21
N CYS A 95 4.29 3.91 11.22
CA CYS A 95 4.05 3.11 10.02
C CYS A 95 4.61 1.71 10.19
N VAL A 96 3.71 0.75 10.09
CA VAL A 96 3.89 -0.66 10.46
C VAL A 96 3.97 -1.57 9.24
N GLY A 97 3.91 -0.99 8.05
CA GLY A 97 4.05 -1.71 6.80
C GLY A 97 3.65 -0.88 5.58
N TYR A 98 3.28 -1.54 4.50
CA TYR A 98 2.91 -0.90 3.24
C TYR A 98 1.94 -1.73 2.41
N TYR A 99 1.27 -1.03 1.50
CA TYR A 99 0.61 -1.64 0.36
C TYR A 99 1.16 -1.06 -0.94
N GLN A 100 1.43 -1.94 -1.91
CA GLN A 100 1.94 -1.56 -3.22
C GLN A 100 1.07 -2.17 -4.32
N LEU A 101 0.76 -1.37 -5.33
CA LEU A 101 0.05 -1.79 -6.52
C LEU A 101 0.94 -1.57 -7.73
N ASP A 102 1.13 -2.61 -8.53
CA ASP A 102 1.90 -2.53 -9.77
C ASP A 102 1.00 -2.64 -10.98
N VAL A 103 1.18 -1.70 -11.89
CA VAL A 103 0.47 -1.65 -13.16
C VAL A 103 1.43 -1.59 -14.34
N ASP A 104 0.99 -2.15 -15.46
CA ASP A 104 1.74 -2.08 -16.72
C ASP A 104 1.54 -0.74 -17.43
N GLU A 105 2.09 -0.62 -18.65
CA GLU A 105 1.99 0.58 -19.49
C GLU A 105 0.56 0.94 -19.93
N ASN A 106 -0.41 0.03 -19.77
CA ASN A 106 -1.82 0.26 -20.05
C ASN A 106 -2.61 0.60 -18.77
N GLY A 107 -1.95 0.57 -17.61
CA GLY A 107 -2.55 0.77 -16.30
C GLY A 107 -3.30 -0.46 -15.78
N GLU A 108 -3.11 -1.62 -16.40
CA GLU A 108 -3.66 -2.89 -15.94
C GLU A 108 -2.85 -3.40 -14.75
N SER A 109 -3.54 -3.73 -13.66
CA SER A 109 -2.91 -4.28 -12.47
C SER A 109 -2.52 -5.73 -12.70
N PHE A 110 -1.27 -6.06 -12.40
CA PHE A 110 -0.76 -7.43 -12.54
C PHE A 110 -0.20 -7.99 -11.23
N ASP A 111 0.07 -7.14 -10.24
CA ASP A 111 0.62 -7.55 -8.95
C ASP A 111 0.29 -6.54 -7.85
N ASP A 112 0.12 -7.02 -6.62
CA ASP A 112 -0.09 -6.23 -5.42
C ASP A 112 0.52 -6.88 -4.18
N TRP A 113 0.99 -6.03 -3.26
CA TRP A 113 1.70 -6.47 -2.05
C TRP A 113 1.06 -5.80 -0.84
N PHE A 114 0.45 -6.59 0.04
CA PHE A 114 0.01 -6.14 1.36
C PHE A 114 0.98 -6.70 2.40
N VAL A 115 1.75 -5.84 3.06
CA VAL A 115 2.82 -6.26 3.97
C VAL A 115 2.71 -5.50 5.27
N LEU A 116 2.68 -6.24 6.39
CA LEU A 116 2.89 -5.73 7.74
C LEU A 116 4.28 -6.17 8.19
N GLU A 117 5.15 -5.20 8.48
CA GLU A 117 6.56 -5.41 8.78
C GLU A 117 6.81 -5.60 10.28
N SER A 118 5.87 -5.16 11.13
CA SER A 118 5.91 -5.36 12.57
C SER A 118 4.70 -6.17 13.06
N GLN A 119 4.83 -6.69 14.29
CA GLN A 119 3.71 -7.23 15.06
C GLN A 119 3.22 -6.21 16.05
N PHE A 120 1.91 -6.21 16.31
CA PHE A 120 1.35 -5.35 17.33
C PHE A 120 1.83 -5.80 18.71
N SER A 121 2.48 -4.89 19.43
CA SER A 121 2.91 -5.05 20.82
C SER A 121 2.14 -4.03 21.67
N PRO A 122 1.30 -4.45 22.62
CA PRO A 122 0.58 -3.51 23.50
C PRO A 122 1.47 -2.77 24.50
N GLU A 123 2.78 -3.05 24.53
CA GLU A 123 3.74 -2.54 25.53
C GLU A 123 4.61 -1.37 25.06
N ASP A 124 4.42 -0.87 23.82
CA ASP A 124 5.09 0.32 23.27
C ASP A 124 4.13 1.53 23.21
#